data_AF-A0A2C9VWD6-F1
#
_entry.id   AF-A0A2C9VWD6-F1
#
_cell.length_a   1.000
_cell.length_b   1.000
_cell.length_c   1.000
_cell.angle_alpha   90.00
_cell.angle_beta   90.00
_cell.angle_gamma   90.00
#
_symmetry.space_group_name_H-M   'P 1'
#
loop_
_entity.id
_entity.type
_entity.pdbx_description
1 polymer ?
#
loop_
_entity_poly.entity_id
_entity_poly.type
_entity_poly.pdbx_seq_one_letter_code
_entity_poly.pdbx_strand_id
1 'polypeptide(L)'
;MAENNEAATSLKTFYAQLHLEEEEDRQIEYVEEDVPAEKKEEAELRKFCVVCRLLTDHNINFMAFKQTMASVWHPVKGMIAKKQGNNCYLIQFYHQMDLDRIMKHGPWMFLNNLILLRELQPNENPRSVEEKRFEMWVQLHNLTSGFFSKRVGRDFGDYIGEYLESDPKNYSIVWKEFMRIRINMDVHKPIKRIM
;
A
#
# COMPACT_ATOMS: atom_id res chain seq x y z
N MET A 1 46.55 -44.03 -8.09
CA MET A 1 45.71 -43.48 -7.00
C MET A 1 46.59 -42.62 -6.10
N ALA A 2 46.85 -41.35 -6.45
CA ALA A 2 47.74 -40.49 -5.63
C ALA A 2 47.51 -38.96 -5.78
N GLU A 3 46.38 -38.49 -6.34
CA GLU A 3 46.14 -37.03 -6.52
C GLU A 3 45.00 -36.45 -5.65
N ASN A 4 44.28 -37.27 -4.88
CA ASN A 4 43.12 -36.81 -4.08
C ASN A 4 43.44 -36.47 -2.62
N ASN A 5 44.69 -36.59 -2.16
CA ASN A 5 45.03 -36.39 -0.74
C ASN A 5 45.67 -35.03 -0.43
N GLU A 6 46.18 -34.31 -1.43
CA GLU A 6 46.81 -32.99 -1.23
C GLU A 6 45.76 -31.87 -1.10
N ALA A 7 44.70 -31.90 -1.89
CA ALA A 7 43.62 -30.91 -1.83
C ALA A 7 42.79 -30.99 -0.54
N ALA A 8 42.56 -32.21 -0.03
CA ALA A 8 41.85 -32.43 1.24
C ALA A 8 42.68 -31.97 2.46
N THR A 9 44.01 -32.10 2.37
CA THR A 9 44.93 -31.61 3.39
C THR A 9 45.01 -30.08 3.36
N SER A 10 45.01 -29.47 2.17
CA SER A 10 44.96 -28.01 2.00
C SER A 10 43.69 -27.38 2.57
N LEU A 11 42.52 -27.98 2.31
CA LEU A 11 41.24 -27.53 2.89
C LEU A 11 41.22 -27.67 4.41
N LYS A 12 41.68 -28.80 4.97
CA LYS A 12 41.75 -28.99 6.43
C LYS A 12 42.67 -27.98 7.11
N THR A 13 43.80 -27.65 6.49
CA THR A 13 44.73 -26.63 7.00
C THR A 13 44.11 -25.23 6.93
N PHE A 14 43.33 -24.93 5.88
CA PHE A 14 42.61 -23.66 5.74
C PHE A 14 41.50 -23.52 6.80
N TYR A 15 40.76 -24.60 7.10
CA TYR A 15 39.77 -24.59 8.18
C TYR A 15 40.41 -24.50 9.57
N ALA A 16 41.60 -25.07 9.78
CA ALA A 16 42.31 -24.99 11.06
C ALA A 16 42.95 -23.62 11.33
N GLN A 17 43.11 -22.77 10.30
CA GLN A 17 43.59 -21.40 10.40
C GLN A 17 42.47 -20.36 10.60
N LEU A 18 41.20 -20.77 10.55
CA LEU A 18 40.08 -19.94 11.00
C LEU A 18 40.10 -19.92 12.54
N HIS A 19 40.91 -19.03 13.10
CA HIS A 19 40.78 -18.64 14.49
C HIS A 19 39.45 -17.88 14.62
N LEU A 20 38.45 -18.56 15.17
CA LEU A 20 37.27 -17.92 15.74
C LEU A 20 37.75 -17.15 16.97
N GLU A 21 38.13 -15.89 16.79
CA GLU A 21 38.06 -14.95 17.90
C GLU A 21 36.60 -14.92 18.38
N GLU A 22 36.41 -15.13 19.68
CA GLU A 22 35.12 -15.18 20.38
C GLU A 22 34.38 -13.83 20.29
N GLU A 23 33.89 -13.45 19.10
CA GLU A 23 32.99 -12.29 18.90
C GLU A 23 31.60 -12.72 18.37
N GLU A 24 31.14 -13.94 18.67
CA GLU A 24 29.77 -14.40 18.35
C GLU A 24 28.79 -14.26 19.54
N ASP A 25 28.89 -13.18 20.31
CA ASP A 25 27.85 -12.78 21.28
C ASP A 25 27.64 -11.26 21.30
N ARG A 26 27.82 -10.58 20.16
CA ARG A 26 27.25 -9.23 19.99
C ARG A 26 25.74 -9.36 19.78
N GLN A 27 25.01 -9.54 20.89
CA GLN A 27 23.65 -9.05 20.96
C GLN A 27 23.71 -7.55 20.67
N ILE A 28 23.14 -7.13 19.55
CA ILE A 28 22.92 -5.70 19.28
C ILE A 28 21.84 -5.27 20.28
N GLU A 29 22.29 -4.80 21.44
CA GLU A 29 21.43 -4.09 22.37
C GLU A 29 21.04 -2.79 21.67
N TYR A 30 19.75 -2.66 21.32
CA TYR A 30 19.19 -1.42 20.80
C TYR A 30 19.24 -0.39 21.93
N VAL A 31 20.35 0.33 22.03
CA VAL A 31 20.39 1.57 22.79
C VAL A 31 19.52 2.55 22.01
N GLU A 32 18.47 3.09 22.65
CA GLU A 32 17.76 4.28 22.17
C GLU A 32 18.73 5.47 22.21
N GLU A 33 19.71 5.48 21.31
CA GLU A 33 20.52 6.66 21.05
C GLU A 33 19.70 7.65 20.22
N ASP A 34 19.74 8.92 20.64
CA ASP A 34 19.13 10.04 19.94
C ASP A 34 19.40 9.96 18.44
N VAL A 35 18.31 9.90 17.67
CA VAL A 35 18.34 9.70 16.21
C VAL A 35 19.34 10.68 15.54
N PRO A 36 20.40 10.18 14.87
CA PRO A 36 21.39 11.01 14.19
C PRO A 36 20.75 11.99 13.22
N ALA A 37 21.33 13.20 13.09
CA ALA A 37 20.81 14.26 12.21
C ALA A 37 20.59 13.82 10.75
N GLU A 38 21.41 12.89 10.25
CA GLU A 38 21.30 12.31 8.90
C GLU A 38 20.02 11.45 8.73
N LYS A 39 19.59 10.73 9.78
CA LYS A 39 18.32 9.98 9.77
C LYS A 39 17.11 10.92 9.91
N LYS A 40 17.28 12.09 10.54
CA LYS A 40 16.22 13.13 10.55
C LYS A 40 16.01 13.70 9.15
N GLU A 41 17.07 13.93 8.39
CA GLU A 41 16.98 14.39 6.99
C GLU A 41 16.32 13.36 6.07
N GLU A 42 16.67 12.07 6.20
CA GLU A 42 15.99 10.99 5.46
C GLU A 42 14.51 10.81 5.85
N ALA A 43 14.16 11.01 7.12
CA ALA A 43 12.78 10.97 7.59
C ALA A 43 11.95 12.16 7.06
N GLU A 44 12.54 13.36 7.02
CA GLU A 44 11.95 14.54 6.38
C GLU A 44 11.74 14.33 4.87
N LEU A 45 12.69 13.66 4.20
CA LEU A 45 12.61 13.29 2.79
C LEU A 45 11.52 12.25 2.49
N ARG A 46 11.03 11.49 3.48
CA ARG A 46 9.96 10.50 3.31
C ARG A 46 8.57 11.03 3.67
N LYS A 47 8.43 12.32 3.94
CA LYS A 47 7.11 12.93 4.18
C LYS A 47 6.23 12.81 2.95
N PHE A 48 4.96 12.49 3.20
CA PHE A 48 3.89 12.38 2.19
C PHE A 48 4.18 11.37 1.08
N CYS A 49 4.83 10.26 1.44
CA CYS A 49 5.11 9.15 0.53
C CYS A 49 3.98 8.14 0.50
N VAL A 50 3.61 7.71 -0.70
CA VAL A 50 2.60 6.68 -0.95
C VAL A 50 3.20 5.62 -1.86
N VAL A 51 3.05 4.36 -1.45
CA VAL A 51 3.28 3.20 -2.32
C VAL A 51 2.04 3.00 -3.17
N CYS A 52 2.25 2.97 -4.47
CA CYS A 52 1.22 2.84 -5.48
C CYS A 52 1.46 1.56 -6.27
N ARG A 53 0.50 0.62 -6.24
CA ARG A 53 0.58 -0.66 -6.93
C ARG A 53 -0.58 -0.83 -7.89
N LEU A 54 -0.29 -1.14 -9.15
CA LEU A 54 -1.32 -1.46 -10.14
C LEU A 54 -1.57 -2.97 -10.14
N LEU A 55 -2.83 -3.36 -10.05
CA LEU A 55 -3.26 -4.75 -10.15
C LEU A 55 -3.32 -5.18 -11.61
N THR A 56 -2.15 -5.52 -12.16
CA THR A 56 -2.01 -6.01 -13.53
C THR A 56 -0.72 -6.81 -13.66
N ASP A 57 -0.73 -7.81 -14.55
CA ASP A 57 0.46 -8.60 -14.89
C ASP A 57 1.24 -7.98 -16.05
N HIS A 58 0.66 -6.99 -16.74
CA HIS A 58 1.30 -6.32 -17.88
C HIS A 58 2.24 -5.21 -17.43
N ASN A 59 3.37 -5.05 -18.14
CA ASN A 59 4.28 -3.95 -17.88
C ASN A 59 3.67 -2.63 -18.36
N ILE A 60 3.43 -1.72 -17.43
CA ILE A 60 2.91 -0.39 -17.72
C ILE A 60 4.05 0.59 -18.04
N ASN A 61 3.85 1.43 -19.06
CA ASN A 61 4.73 2.56 -19.35
C ASN A 61 4.68 3.57 -18.19
N PHE A 62 5.78 3.67 -17.46
CA PHE A 62 5.89 4.52 -16.28
C PHE A 62 5.65 6.01 -16.57
N MET A 63 6.12 6.52 -17.72
CA MET A 63 5.95 7.94 -18.05
C MET A 63 4.49 8.26 -18.35
N ALA A 64 3.80 7.37 -19.07
CA ALA A 64 2.37 7.50 -19.32
C ALA A 64 1.58 7.47 -18.00
N PHE A 65 1.86 6.48 -17.13
CA PHE A 65 1.26 6.40 -15.80
C PHE A 65 1.46 7.69 -14.99
N LYS A 66 2.71 8.15 -14.88
CA LYS A 66 3.07 9.37 -14.13
C LYS A 66 2.32 10.60 -14.65
N GLN A 67 2.30 10.81 -15.96
CA GLN A 67 1.63 11.97 -16.58
C GLN A 67 0.12 11.93 -16.39
N THR A 68 -0.51 10.77 -16.61
CA THR A 68 -1.95 10.61 -16.40
C THR A 68 -2.32 10.82 -14.95
N MET A 69 -1.62 10.20 -14.00
CA MET A 69 -1.95 10.37 -12.58
C MET A 69 -1.67 11.78 -12.08
N ALA A 70 -0.65 12.48 -12.59
CA ALA A 70 -0.43 13.90 -12.29
C ALA A 70 -1.64 14.75 -12.73
N SER A 71 -2.20 14.45 -13.91
CA SER A 71 -3.37 15.13 -14.45
C SER A 71 -4.66 14.76 -13.72
N VAL A 72 -4.87 13.49 -13.38
CA VAL A 72 -6.08 13.03 -12.68
C VAL A 72 -6.11 13.51 -11.23
N TRP A 73 -4.99 13.37 -10.52
CA TRP A 73 -4.92 13.76 -9.11
C TRP A 73 -4.76 15.25 -8.91
N HIS A 74 -4.22 15.98 -9.89
CA HIS A 74 -4.06 17.44 -9.88
C HIS A 74 -3.51 17.98 -8.54
N PRO A 75 -2.37 17.46 -8.04
CA PRO A 75 -1.83 17.88 -6.75
C PRO A 75 -1.45 19.37 -6.80
N VAL A 76 -1.87 20.14 -5.81
CA VAL A 76 -1.71 21.61 -5.79
C VAL A 76 -0.23 22.01 -5.74
N LYS A 77 0.57 21.26 -4.98
CA LYS A 77 2.02 21.53 -4.86
C LYS A 77 2.87 20.65 -5.78
N GLY A 78 2.23 19.80 -6.58
CA GLY A 78 2.91 18.85 -7.45
C GLY A 78 3.21 17.50 -6.77
N MET A 79 3.81 16.60 -7.54
CA MET A 79 4.24 15.29 -7.07
C MET A 79 5.46 14.80 -7.85
N ILE A 80 6.24 13.95 -7.22
CA ILE A 80 7.28 13.15 -7.90
C ILE A 80 6.94 11.67 -7.79
N ALA A 81 7.35 10.90 -8.78
CA ALA A 81 7.14 9.46 -8.82
C ALA A 81 8.44 8.77 -9.22
N LYS A 82 8.67 7.59 -8.65
CA LYS A 82 9.81 6.72 -8.94
C LYS A 82 9.32 5.28 -9.08
N LYS A 83 9.81 4.57 -10.10
CA LYS A 83 9.54 3.13 -10.26
C LYS A 83 10.31 2.34 -9.19
N GLN A 84 9.61 1.50 -8.44
CA GLN A 84 10.16 0.63 -7.38
C GLN A 84 10.30 -0.82 -7.84
N GLY A 85 9.35 -1.29 -8.67
CA GLY A 85 9.31 -2.66 -9.16
C GLY A 85 8.33 -2.84 -10.31
N ASN A 86 7.89 -4.07 -10.55
CA ASN A 86 6.85 -4.35 -11.54
C ASN A 86 5.52 -3.77 -11.04
N ASN A 87 4.98 -2.82 -11.80
CA ASN A 87 3.71 -2.16 -11.52
C ASN A 87 3.61 -1.54 -10.12
N CYS A 88 4.76 -1.27 -9.49
CA CYS A 88 4.89 -0.67 -8.17
C CYS A 88 5.72 0.62 -8.28
N TYR A 89 5.17 1.70 -7.74
CA TYR A 89 5.69 3.06 -7.84
C TYR A 89 5.66 3.70 -6.46
N LEU A 90 6.73 4.43 -6.14
CA LEU A 90 6.76 5.32 -4.99
C LEU A 90 6.40 6.72 -5.46
N ILE A 91 5.40 7.33 -4.84
CA ILE A 91 4.92 8.66 -5.17
C ILE A 91 5.07 9.53 -3.93
N GLN A 92 5.68 10.69 -4.09
CA GLN A 92 5.82 11.67 -3.03
C GLN A 92 5.07 12.94 -3.42
N PHE A 93 4.19 13.38 -2.53
CA PHE A 93 3.50 14.65 -2.63
C PHE A 93 4.27 15.73 -1.87
N TYR A 94 4.06 16.98 -2.25
CA TYR A 94 4.67 18.12 -1.54
C TYR A 94 3.77 18.71 -0.46
N HIS A 95 2.59 18.13 -0.22
CA HIS A 95 1.61 18.64 0.74
C HIS A 95 0.69 17.53 1.28
N GLN A 96 0.45 17.52 2.60
CA GLN A 96 -0.45 16.55 3.26
C GLN A 96 -1.87 16.56 2.67
N MET A 97 -2.46 17.74 2.46
CA MET A 97 -3.81 17.83 1.86
C MET A 97 -3.93 17.15 0.49
N ASP A 98 -2.87 17.16 -0.33
CA ASP A 98 -2.89 16.45 -1.61
C ASP A 98 -2.93 14.93 -1.38
N LEU A 99 -2.12 14.43 -0.44
CA LEU A 99 -2.13 13.03 -0.02
C LEU A 99 -3.50 12.62 0.54
N ASP A 100 -4.02 13.34 1.54
CA ASP A 100 -5.30 13.03 2.18
C ASP A 100 -6.44 12.98 1.17
N ARG A 101 -6.46 13.95 0.23
CA ARG A 101 -7.46 14.01 -0.83
C ARG A 101 -7.36 12.77 -1.72
N ILE A 102 -6.16 12.41 -2.15
CA ILE A 102 -5.96 11.27 -3.05
C ILE A 102 -6.31 9.95 -2.33
N MET A 103 -5.89 9.77 -1.09
CA MET A 103 -6.23 8.59 -0.29
C MET A 103 -7.74 8.49 -0.06
N LYS A 104 -8.42 9.61 0.26
CA LYS A 104 -9.84 9.64 0.58
C LYS A 104 -10.77 9.54 -0.63
N HIS A 105 -10.36 10.02 -1.81
CA HIS A 105 -11.23 10.06 -2.99
C HIS A 105 -11.03 8.88 -3.96
N GLY A 106 -10.32 7.83 -3.53
CA GLY A 106 -10.24 6.56 -4.24
C GLY A 106 -11.59 5.82 -4.37
N PRO A 107 -11.60 4.70 -5.11
CA PRO A 107 -10.44 4.04 -5.71
C PRO A 107 -9.98 4.73 -6.99
N TRP A 108 -8.70 4.56 -7.33
CA TRP A 108 -8.14 5.07 -8.58
C TRP A 108 -7.91 3.95 -9.57
N MET A 109 -8.00 4.27 -10.86
CA MET A 109 -7.76 3.31 -11.94
C MET A 109 -6.83 3.92 -12.98
N PHE A 110 -6.02 3.07 -13.61
CA PHE A 110 -5.22 3.43 -14.76
C PHE A 110 -5.33 2.33 -15.82
N LEU A 111 -5.76 2.70 -17.04
CA LEU A 111 -6.04 1.75 -18.13
C LEU A 111 -6.93 0.57 -17.67
N ASN A 112 -7.99 0.87 -16.92
CA ASN A 112 -8.92 -0.10 -16.34
C ASN A 112 -8.31 -1.08 -15.32
N ASN A 113 -7.08 -0.85 -14.88
CA ASN A 113 -6.47 -1.59 -13.77
C ASN A 113 -6.60 -0.80 -12.48
N LEU A 114 -7.01 -1.47 -11.40
CA LEU A 114 -7.14 -0.87 -10.08
C LEU A 114 -5.77 -0.46 -9.53
N ILE A 115 -5.72 0.73 -8.92
CA ILE A 115 -4.55 1.23 -8.19
C ILE A 115 -4.80 1.05 -6.70
N LEU A 116 -3.90 0.33 -6.04
CA LEU A 116 -3.81 0.24 -4.60
C LEU A 116 -2.85 1.30 -4.09
N LEU A 117 -3.29 2.09 -3.12
CA LEU A 117 -2.52 3.15 -2.51
C LEU A 117 -2.36 2.86 -1.02
N ARG A 118 -1.14 2.97 -0.51
CA ARG A 118 -0.84 2.91 0.92
C ARG A 118 0.19 3.95 1.29
N GLU A 119 -0.13 4.74 2.30
CA GLU A 119 0.81 5.70 2.88
C GLU A 119 1.97 4.95 3.54
N LEU A 120 3.19 5.37 3.22
CA LEU A 120 4.41 4.76 3.72
C LEU A 120 4.74 5.32 5.12
N GLN A 121 4.92 4.44 6.10
CA GLN A 121 5.38 4.88 7.42
C GLN A 121 6.89 5.19 7.41
N PRO A 122 7.41 6.09 8.27
CA PRO A 122 8.81 6.57 8.22
C PRO A 122 9.88 5.46 8.21
N ASN A 123 9.60 4.36 8.91
CA ASN A 123 10.52 3.23 9.10
C ASN A 123 10.18 2.02 8.22
N GLU A 124 9.23 2.14 7.29
CA GLU A 124 8.87 1.05 6.40
C GLU A 124 9.72 1.04 5.13
N ASN A 125 10.09 -0.16 4.69
CA ASN A 125 10.72 -0.34 3.39
C ASN A 125 9.63 -0.36 2.29
N PRO A 126 9.62 0.60 1.35
CA PRO A 126 8.56 0.69 0.33
C PRO A 126 8.47 -0.54 -0.59
N ARG A 127 9.51 -1.39 -0.65
CA ARG A 127 9.50 -2.64 -1.44
C ARG A 127 8.80 -3.78 -0.73
N SER A 128 8.83 -3.79 0.60
CA SER A 128 8.19 -4.82 1.43
C SER A 128 6.70 -4.56 1.65
N VAL A 129 6.27 -3.33 1.38
CA VAL A 129 4.90 -2.89 1.59
C VAL A 129 4.01 -3.46 0.49
N GLU A 130 3.10 -4.35 0.90
CA GLU A 130 2.01 -4.83 0.08
C GLU A 130 0.69 -4.28 0.63
N GLU A 131 0.00 -3.49 -0.17
CA GLU A 131 -1.40 -3.19 0.07
C GLU A 131 -2.24 -4.19 -0.74
N LYS A 132 -3.25 -4.74 -0.09
CA LYS A 132 -4.16 -5.75 -0.67
C LYS A 132 -5.61 -5.32 -0.55
N ARG A 133 -5.86 -4.17 0.06
CA ARG A 133 -7.18 -3.64 0.25
C ARG A 133 -7.33 -2.30 -0.44
N PHE A 134 -8.57 -1.98 -0.77
CA PHE A 134 -8.91 -0.68 -1.33
C PHE A 134 -10.28 -0.26 -0.84
N GLU A 135 -10.46 1.05 -0.69
CA GLU A 135 -11.74 1.62 -0.33
C GLU A 135 -12.53 2.01 -1.57
N MET A 136 -13.84 1.76 -1.54
CA MET A 136 -14.74 2.23 -2.58
C MET A 136 -16.13 2.56 -2.05
N TRP A 137 -16.79 3.46 -2.76
CA TRP A 137 -18.21 3.70 -2.57
C TRP A 137 -19.03 2.72 -3.39
N VAL A 138 -20.00 2.09 -2.74
CA VAL A 138 -20.98 1.18 -3.33
C VAL A 138 -22.38 1.79 -3.20
N GLN A 139 -23.20 1.60 -4.24
CA GLN A 139 -24.60 1.97 -4.23
C GLN A 139 -25.47 0.73 -4.03
N LEU A 140 -26.35 0.79 -3.04
CA LEU A 140 -27.38 -0.22 -2.78
C LEU A 140 -28.69 0.30 -3.39
N HIS A 141 -29.14 -0.36 -4.45
CA HIS A 141 -30.37 -0.03 -5.18
C HIS A 141 -31.53 -0.91 -4.72
N ASN A 142 -32.76 -0.55 -5.11
CA ASN A 142 -33.98 -1.33 -4.86
C ASN A 142 -34.28 -1.63 -3.38
N LEU A 143 -33.83 -0.76 -2.47
CA LEU A 143 -34.20 -0.83 -1.07
C LEU A 143 -35.63 -0.30 -0.89
N THR A 144 -36.49 -1.02 -0.17
CA THR A 144 -37.79 -0.45 0.22
C THR A 144 -37.59 0.61 1.29
N SER A 145 -38.52 1.56 1.42
CA SER A 145 -38.39 2.74 2.29
C SER A 145 -38.06 2.41 3.76
N GLY A 146 -38.53 1.27 4.28
CA GLY A 146 -38.22 0.80 5.63
C GLY A 146 -36.78 0.31 5.85
N PHE A 147 -36.02 0.05 4.78
CA PHE A 147 -34.64 -0.43 4.84
C PHE A 147 -33.59 0.68 4.69
N PHE A 148 -34.00 1.95 4.56
CA PHE A 148 -33.09 3.09 4.56
C PHE A 148 -32.61 3.44 5.97
N SER A 149 -31.82 2.55 6.57
CA SER A 149 -31.22 2.76 7.89
C SER A 149 -29.72 2.48 7.89
N LYS A 150 -28.99 3.13 8.82
CA LYS A 150 -27.55 2.92 9.01
C LYS A 150 -27.23 1.47 9.37
N ARG A 151 -28.15 0.78 10.06
CA ARG A 151 -28.00 -0.64 10.38
C ARG A 151 -27.97 -1.47 9.10
N VAL A 152 -28.95 -1.29 8.22
CA VAL A 152 -29.01 -2.01 6.93
C VAL A 152 -27.78 -1.71 6.07
N GLY A 153 -27.38 -0.43 5.97
CA GLY A 153 -26.17 -0.05 5.24
C GLY A 153 -24.90 -0.73 5.77
N ARG A 154 -24.78 -0.87 7.10
CA ARG A 154 -23.70 -1.62 7.72
C ARG A 154 -23.80 -3.12 7.40
N ASP A 155 -24.97 -3.73 7.58
CA ASP A 155 -25.17 -5.16 7.35
C ASP A 155 -24.80 -5.55 5.90
N PHE A 156 -25.20 -4.75 4.91
CA PHE A 156 -24.77 -4.93 3.52
C PHE A 156 -23.30 -4.62 3.30
N GLY A 157 -22.78 -3.56 3.92
CA GLY A 157 -21.36 -3.19 3.82
C GLY A 157 -20.44 -4.29 4.31
N ASP A 158 -20.72 -4.84 5.50
CA ASP A 158 -19.98 -5.94 6.12
C ASP A 158 -20.22 -7.28 5.39
N TYR A 159 -21.33 -7.41 4.68
CA TYR A 159 -21.53 -8.53 3.77
C TYR A 159 -20.65 -8.42 2.52
N ILE A 160 -20.52 -7.25 1.90
CA ILE A 160 -19.74 -7.08 0.66
C ILE A 160 -18.23 -7.03 0.97
N GLY A 161 -17.85 -6.27 1.98
CA GLY A 161 -16.47 -6.03 2.43
C GLY A 161 -16.44 -5.68 3.92
N GLU A 162 -15.60 -4.74 4.32
CA GLU A 162 -15.63 -4.13 5.65
C GLU A 162 -16.30 -2.77 5.57
N TYR A 163 -17.39 -2.55 6.30
CA TYR A 163 -18.10 -1.27 6.29
C TYR A 163 -17.27 -0.17 6.95
N LEU A 164 -17.10 0.97 6.27
CA LEU A 164 -16.42 2.15 6.80
C LEU A 164 -17.41 3.24 7.20
N GLU A 165 -18.19 3.74 6.24
CA GLU A 165 -19.11 4.85 6.46
C GLU A 165 -20.35 4.82 5.54
N SER A 166 -21.36 5.58 5.92
CA SER A 166 -22.55 5.84 5.09
C SER A 166 -22.51 7.28 4.64
N ASP A 167 -22.90 7.56 3.41
CA ASP A 167 -23.13 8.93 2.97
C ASP A 167 -24.17 9.59 3.88
N PRO A 168 -23.86 10.73 4.54
CA PRO A 168 -24.81 11.45 5.38
C PRO A 168 -26.13 11.79 4.65
N LYS A 169 -26.06 11.97 3.33
CA LYS A 169 -27.22 12.23 2.46
C LYS A 169 -28.12 11.01 2.27
N ASN A 170 -27.81 9.84 2.82
CA ASN A 170 -28.66 8.65 2.72
C ASN A 170 -29.97 8.80 3.49
N TYR A 171 -29.97 9.56 4.57
CA TYR A 171 -31.08 9.59 5.53
C TYR A 171 -31.84 10.92 5.55
N SER A 172 -31.34 11.93 4.82
CA SER A 172 -31.92 13.27 4.79
C SER A 172 -32.85 13.54 3.61
N ILE A 173 -32.94 12.63 2.64
CA ILE A 173 -33.68 12.81 1.40
C ILE A 173 -34.80 11.77 1.31
N VAL A 174 -36.06 12.24 1.27
CA VAL A 174 -37.27 11.41 1.30
C VAL A 174 -37.44 10.53 0.04
N TRP A 175 -36.85 10.92 -1.10
CA TRP A 175 -37.04 10.29 -2.41
C TRP A 175 -35.77 9.64 -2.96
N LYS A 176 -34.89 9.12 -2.11
CA LYS A 176 -33.62 8.56 -2.57
C LYS A 176 -33.83 7.15 -3.13
N GLU A 177 -33.39 6.91 -4.38
CA GLU A 177 -33.51 5.61 -5.06
C GLU A 177 -32.47 4.58 -4.59
N PHE A 178 -31.37 5.07 -3.99
CA PHE A 178 -30.27 4.22 -3.54
C PHE A 178 -29.62 4.74 -2.26
N MET A 179 -29.05 3.81 -1.49
CA MET A 179 -28.18 4.12 -0.36
C MET A 179 -26.71 4.02 -0.82
N ARG A 180 -25.86 4.97 -0.42
CA ARG A 180 -24.43 4.93 -0.73
C ARG A 180 -23.60 4.63 0.52
N ILE A 181 -22.84 3.54 0.49
CA ILE A 181 -21.97 3.12 1.58
C ILE A 181 -20.53 3.07 1.10
N ARG A 182 -19.57 3.29 2.00
CA ARG A 182 -18.16 3.13 1.74
C ARG A 182 -17.69 1.87 2.42
N ILE A 183 -16.97 1.05 1.66
CA ILE A 183 -16.46 -0.23 2.13
C ILE A 183 -14.97 -0.35 1.82
N ASN A 184 -14.29 -1.16 2.62
CA ASN A 184 -12.93 -1.63 2.38
C ASN A 184 -12.96 -3.06 1.84
N MET A 185 -12.35 -3.29 0.68
CA MET A 185 -12.43 -4.55 -0.06
C MET A 185 -11.05 -5.19 -0.17
N ASP A 186 -10.98 -6.50 0.03
CA ASP A 186 -9.78 -7.32 -0.21
C ASP A 186 -9.76 -7.81 -1.65
N VAL A 187 -8.68 -7.52 -2.38
CA VAL A 187 -8.53 -7.82 -3.80
C VAL A 187 -8.42 -9.31 -4.10
N HIS A 188 -8.07 -10.12 -3.09
CA HIS A 188 -7.99 -11.57 -3.22
C HIS A 188 -9.34 -12.26 -3.01
N LYS A 189 -10.34 -11.53 -2.49
CA LYS A 189 -11.69 -12.05 -2.32
C LYS A 189 -12.50 -11.77 -3.58
N PRO A 190 -13.18 -12.79 -4.16
CA PRO A 190 -14.04 -12.55 -5.30
C PRO A 190 -15.20 -11.64 -4.92
N ILE A 191 -15.60 -10.79 -5.84
CA ILE A 191 -16.81 -9.98 -5.69
C ILE A 191 -18.01 -10.95 -5.60
N LYS A 192 -18.86 -10.76 -4.59
CA LYS A 192 -20.07 -11.55 -4.42
C LYS A 192 -21.02 -11.30 -5.60
N ARG A 193 -21.36 -12.37 -6.33
CA ARG A 193 -22.14 -12.30 -7.60
C ARG A 193 -23.67 -12.34 -7.42
N ILE A 194 -24.16 -12.54 -6.20
CA ILE A 194 -25.58 -12.73 -5.92
C ILE A 194 -26.02 -11.65 -4.94
N MET A 195 -26.86 -10.74 -5.43
CA MET A 195 -27.70 -9.84 -4.65
C MET A 195 -28.97 -9.57 -5.44
#